data_AF-A0AB35MLV8-F1
#
_entry.id   AF-A0AB35MLV8-F1
#
_cell.length_a   1.000
_cell.length_b   1.000
_cell.length_c   1.000
_cell.angle_alpha   90.00
_cell.angle_beta   90.00
_cell.angle_gamma   90.00
#
_symmetry.space_group_name_H-M   'P 1'
#
loop_
_entity.id
_entity.type
_entity.pdbx_description
1 polymer ?
#
loop_
_entity_poly.entity_id
_entity_poly.type
_entity_poly.pdbx_seq_one_letter_code
_entity_poly.pdbx_strand_id
1 'polypeptide(L)'
;MTKSIFEYKDEQDWYLASFGSYNQLTCFGGDEAYEQYVDFFQGLTNALAVSGFQLHIVKHSSDLRLVSFILDSLKENTGRDLAVTQHQGVLLVSEGEKLVYVHVPKEGVAMEDFLGSKSQSTFGDVLLIATRNEGKTKEFRKLFGKLGITVENLNDYPDLPEVAETGTTFEENARLKAETISELTGKMVLSDDSGLKVDILGGLPGVWSARFAGPDATDAENNAKLLHELAMVLDDDKRSAQFHTTLVVAAPGRDSLVVEADWEGYIGREPKGDNGFGYDPLFLVGKTGKTAAELSSEEKNEQSHRGQAVKKLMEVFPAWQNNQ
;
A
#
# COMPACT_ATOMS: atom_id res chain seq x y z
N MET A 1 -22.86 49.52 -7.62
CA MET A 1 -21.75 48.57 -7.83
C MET A 1 -22.10 47.78 -9.08
N THR A 2 -21.26 47.85 -10.10
CA THR A 2 -21.45 47.15 -11.37
C THR A 2 -21.68 45.67 -11.09
N LYS A 3 -22.82 45.12 -11.54
CA LYS A 3 -23.03 43.66 -11.53
C LYS A 3 -21.96 43.06 -12.43
N SER A 4 -20.98 42.36 -11.86
CA SER A 4 -20.06 41.55 -12.65
C SER A 4 -20.87 40.46 -13.33
N ILE A 5 -20.93 40.51 -14.66
CA ILE A 5 -21.51 39.46 -15.49
C ILE A 5 -20.34 38.65 -16.01
N PHE A 6 -20.39 37.35 -15.77
CA PHE A 6 -19.45 36.37 -16.30
C PHE A 6 -20.07 35.77 -17.55
N GLU A 7 -19.28 35.62 -18.59
CA GLU A 7 -19.72 35.01 -19.85
C GLU A 7 -18.67 34.01 -20.35
N TYR A 8 -19.15 32.85 -20.76
CA TYR A 8 -18.38 31.90 -21.54
C TYR A 8 -19.15 31.57 -22.82
N LYS A 9 -18.49 31.63 -23.98
CA LYS A 9 -19.13 31.36 -25.26
C LYS A 9 -18.16 30.76 -26.27
N ASP A 10 -18.55 29.64 -26.86
CA ASP A 10 -17.93 29.06 -28.04
C ASP A 10 -18.99 28.56 -29.05
N GLU A 11 -18.59 27.72 -30.01
CA GLU A 11 -19.50 27.18 -31.03
C GLU A 11 -20.58 26.24 -30.46
N GLN A 12 -20.30 25.57 -29.34
CA GLN A 12 -21.14 24.50 -28.77
C GLN A 12 -21.77 24.88 -27.42
N ASP A 13 -21.16 25.81 -26.69
CA ASP A 13 -21.51 26.18 -25.32
C ASP A 13 -21.66 27.70 -25.17
N TRP A 14 -22.65 28.13 -24.40
CA TRP A 14 -22.86 29.53 -24.05
C TRP A 14 -23.53 29.66 -22.68
N TYR A 15 -22.79 30.25 -21.74
CA TYR A 15 -23.20 30.41 -20.35
C TYR A 15 -23.02 31.86 -19.90
N LEU A 16 -23.95 32.32 -19.06
CA LEU A 16 -23.87 33.61 -18.39
C LEU A 16 -24.07 33.40 -16.89
N ALA A 17 -23.29 34.08 -16.07
CA ALA A 17 -23.49 34.09 -14.63
C ALA A 17 -23.44 35.50 -14.06
N SER A 18 -24.18 35.70 -12.97
CA SER A 18 -24.16 36.94 -12.19
C SER A 18 -24.49 36.66 -10.74
N PHE A 19 -24.34 37.67 -9.88
CA PHE A 19 -24.69 37.58 -8.47
C PHE A 19 -25.90 38.47 -8.14
N GLY A 20 -26.86 37.90 -7.42
CA GLY A 20 -28.12 38.49 -7.01
C GLY A 20 -28.54 38.06 -5.59
N SER A 21 -29.83 38.13 -5.29
CA SER A 21 -30.34 37.89 -3.93
C SER A 21 -30.60 36.41 -3.59
N TYR A 22 -30.66 35.53 -4.59
CA TYR A 22 -30.93 34.11 -4.43
C TYR A 22 -30.25 33.31 -5.54
N ASN A 23 -29.99 32.03 -5.29
CA ASN A 23 -29.48 31.13 -6.32
C ASN A 23 -30.56 30.90 -7.37
N GLN A 24 -30.22 31.07 -8.64
CA GLN A 24 -31.17 30.92 -9.74
C GLN A 24 -30.52 30.19 -10.90
N LEU A 25 -31.22 29.19 -11.45
CA LEU A 25 -30.87 28.55 -12.70
C LEU A 25 -31.92 28.92 -13.75
N THR A 26 -31.49 29.25 -14.96
CA THR A 26 -32.37 29.42 -16.13
C THR A 26 -31.73 28.72 -17.32
N CYS A 27 -32.51 27.93 -18.04
CA CYS A 27 -32.03 27.23 -19.24
C CYS A 27 -32.86 27.66 -20.45
N PHE A 28 -32.19 27.97 -21.56
CA PHE A 28 -32.85 28.13 -22.86
C PHE A 28 -33.08 26.74 -23.47
N GLY A 29 -34.34 26.37 -23.71
CA GLY A 29 -34.70 25.04 -24.21
C GLY A 29 -35.97 24.43 -23.60
N GLY A 30 -36.55 25.07 -22.58
CA GLY A 30 -37.76 24.59 -21.91
C GLY A 30 -37.48 23.73 -20.67
N ASP A 31 -38.52 23.09 -20.14
CA ASP A 31 -38.48 22.42 -18.83
C ASP A 31 -37.53 21.21 -18.79
N GLU A 32 -37.41 20.44 -19.88
CA GLU A 32 -36.51 19.28 -19.96
C GLU A 32 -35.03 19.66 -19.75
N ALA A 33 -34.60 20.77 -20.34
CA ALA A 33 -33.24 21.28 -20.14
C ALA A 33 -33.04 21.75 -18.69
N TYR A 34 -34.05 22.36 -18.08
CA TYR A 34 -33.98 22.78 -16.69
C TYR A 34 -33.87 21.59 -15.72
N GLU A 35 -34.70 20.57 -15.89
CA GLU A 35 -34.69 19.34 -15.08
C GLU A 35 -33.37 18.58 -15.17
N GLN A 36 -32.64 18.71 -16.29
CA GLN A 36 -31.33 18.08 -16.44
C GLN A 36 -30.28 18.65 -15.47
N TYR A 37 -30.29 19.96 -15.21
CA TYR A 37 -29.21 20.63 -14.47
C TYR A 37 -29.62 21.15 -13.09
N VAL A 38 -30.91 21.17 -12.74
CA VAL A 38 -31.38 21.73 -11.46
C VAL A 38 -30.80 20.99 -10.25
N ASP A 39 -30.79 19.65 -10.27
CA ASP A 39 -30.27 18.84 -9.15
C ASP A 39 -28.76 19.03 -8.98
N PHE A 40 -28.03 19.05 -10.10
CA PHE A 40 -26.60 19.34 -10.11
C PHE A 40 -26.31 20.75 -9.56
N PHE A 41 -27.01 21.76 -10.07
CA PHE A 41 -26.81 23.16 -9.68
C PHE A 41 -27.09 23.38 -8.19
N GLN A 42 -28.21 22.83 -7.69
CA GLN A 42 -28.55 22.89 -6.27
C GLN A 42 -27.55 22.11 -5.42
N GLY A 43 -27.17 20.90 -5.84
CA GLY A 43 -26.18 20.08 -5.15
C GLY A 43 -24.84 20.80 -5.00
N LEU A 44 -24.32 21.34 -6.10
CA LEU A 44 -23.04 22.05 -6.12
C LEU A 44 -23.09 23.33 -5.27
N THR A 45 -24.09 24.18 -5.46
CA THR A 45 -24.21 25.44 -4.70
C THR A 45 -24.42 25.20 -3.21
N ASN A 46 -25.16 24.17 -2.82
CA ASN A 46 -25.32 23.77 -1.42
C ASN A 46 -24.02 23.23 -0.82
N ALA A 47 -23.34 22.32 -1.53
CA ALA A 47 -22.06 21.75 -1.08
C ALA A 47 -20.99 22.83 -0.89
N LEU A 48 -20.99 23.84 -1.75
CA LEU A 48 -20.07 24.97 -1.66
C LEU A 48 -20.59 26.10 -0.75
N ALA A 49 -21.76 25.98 -0.12
CA ALA A 49 -22.38 27.04 0.69
C ALA A 49 -22.46 28.41 -0.05
N VAL A 50 -22.77 28.37 -1.34
CA VAL A 50 -22.87 29.55 -2.21
C VAL A 50 -24.29 30.11 -2.16
N SER A 51 -24.43 31.43 -2.03
CA SER A 51 -25.70 32.13 -2.12
C SER A 51 -25.64 33.27 -3.13
N GLY A 52 -26.79 33.57 -3.75
CA GLY A 52 -26.92 34.63 -4.74
C GLY A 52 -26.38 34.32 -6.13
N PHE A 53 -25.93 33.09 -6.43
CA PHE A 53 -25.36 32.77 -7.74
C PHE A 53 -26.46 32.51 -8.77
N GLN A 54 -26.50 33.32 -9.83
CA GLN A 54 -27.50 33.25 -10.89
C GLN A 54 -26.83 32.76 -12.18
N LEU A 55 -27.21 31.58 -12.65
CA LEU A 55 -26.67 30.91 -13.83
C LEU A 55 -27.72 30.85 -14.94
N HIS A 56 -27.35 31.30 -16.13
CA HIS A 56 -28.15 31.18 -17.33
C HIS A 56 -27.40 30.32 -18.36
N ILE A 57 -27.98 29.17 -18.69
CA ILE A 57 -27.45 28.24 -19.69
C ILE A 57 -28.19 28.52 -21.00
N VAL A 58 -27.49 29.11 -21.97
CA VAL A 58 -28.06 29.44 -23.29
C VAL A 58 -27.87 28.28 -24.27
N LYS A 59 -26.68 27.65 -24.26
CA LYS A 59 -26.35 26.48 -25.05
C LYS A 59 -25.40 25.59 -24.26
N HIS A 60 -25.59 24.28 -24.31
CA HIS A 60 -24.80 23.32 -23.54
C HIS A 60 -24.47 22.06 -24.36
N SER A 61 -23.22 21.62 -24.27
CA SER A 61 -22.68 20.40 -24.85
C SER A 61 -21.72 19.66 -23.91
N SER A 62 -21.15 20.32 -22.90
CA SER A 62 -20.07 19.77 -22.06
C SER A 62 -20.21 20.12 -20.58
N ASP A 63 -20.49 19.11 -19.76
CA ASP A 63 -20.62 19.28 -18.31
C ASP A 63 -19.33 19.82 -17.68
N LEU A 64 -18.16 19.33 -18.10
CA LEU A 64 -16.87 19.81 -17.60
C LEU A 64 -16.71 21.32 -17.82
N ARG A 65 -17.06 21.83 -19.00
CA ARG A 65 -16.98 23.27 -19.31
C ARG A 65 -17.94 24.08 -18.47
N LEU A 66 -19.18 23.60 -18.32
CA LEU A 66 -20.17 24.25 -17.47
C LEU A 66 -19.69 24.36 -16.02
N VAL A 67 -19.14 23.26 -15.46
CA VAL A 67 -18.62 23.26 -14.10
C VAL A 67 -17.41 24.17 -13.97
N SER A 68 -16.45 24.11 -14.90
CA SER A 68 -15.30 25.02 -14.92
C SER A 68 -15.76 26.48 -14.91
N PHE A 69 -16.71 26.86 -15.77
CA PHE A 69 -17.26 28.22 -15.82
C PHE A 69 -17.90 28.66 -14.49
N ILE A 70 -18.67 27.77 -13.85
CA ILE A 70 -19.26 28.05 -12.53
C ILE A 70 -18.17 28.27 -11.50
N LEU A 71 -17.19 27.38 -11.41
CA LEU A 71 -16.11 27.46 -10.41
C LEU A 71 -15.21 28.67 -10.63
N ASP A 72 -14.90 29.02 -11.87
CA ASP A 72 -14.12 30.21 -12.21
C ASP A 72 -14.87 31.49 -11.80
N SER A 73 -16.18 31.56 -12.08
CA SER A 73 -17.04 32.68 -11.66
C SER A 73 -17.10 32.81 -10.13
N LEU A 74 -17.16 31.68 -9.42
CA LEU A 74 -17.15 31.66 -7.95
C LEU A 74 -15.77 32.04 -7.40
N LYS A 75 -14.69 31.56 -8.01
CA LYS A 75 -13.31 31.86 -7.63
C LYS A 75 -13.03 33.35 -7.77
N GLU A 76 -13.45 33.98 -8.87
CA GLU A 76 -13.30 35.41 -9.07
C GLU A 76 -14.11 36.25 -8.07
N ASN A 77 -15.34 35.82 -7.75
CA ASN A 77 -16.20 36.56 -6.82
C ASN A 77 -15.87 36.35 -5.33
N THR A 78 -15.39 35.16 -4.95
CA THR A 78 -15.19 34.78 -3.54
C THR A 78 -13.73 34.63 -3.13
N GLY A 79 -12.80 34.55 -4.09
CA GLY A 79 -11.38 34.28 -3.84
C GLY A 79 -11.07 32.85 -3.42
N ARG A 80 -12.05 31.94 -3.46
CA ARG A 80 -11.88 30.54 -3.07
C ARG A 80 -11.10 29.76 -4.12
N ASP A 81 -10.23 28.84 -3.67
CA ASP A 81 -9.42 28.04 -4.58
C ASP A 81 -10.16 26.78 -5.05
N LEU A 82 -11.15 27.00 -5.91
CA LEU A 82 -11.99 25.94 -6.46
C LEU A 82 -11.41 25.42 -7.78
N ALA A 83 -11.44 24.11 -7.97
CA ALA A 83 -11.04 23.45 -9.22
C ALA A 83 -11.96 22.27 -9.54
N VAL A 84 -12.03 21.90 -10.81
CA VAL A 84 -12.70 20.67 -11.27
C VAL A 84 -11.70 19.82 -12.05
N THR A 85 -11.74 18.51 -11.79
CA THR A 85 -11.04 17.51 -12.60
C THR A 85 -12.04 16.45 -13.05
N GLN A 86 -11.81 15.85 -14.22
CA GLN A 86 -12.61 14.75 -14.72
C GLN A 86 -11.84 13.44 -14.59
N HIS A 87 -12.47 12.42 -14.02
CA HIS A 87 -11.91 11.08 -13.92
C HIS A 87 -12.98 10.05 -14.30
N GLN A 88 -12.74 9.30 -15.38
CA GLN A 88 -13.68 8.30 -15.91
C GLN A 88 -15.12 8.81 -16.07
N GLY A 89 -15.28 10.05 -16.56
CA GLY A 89 -16.58 10.69 -16.76
C GLY A 89 -17.16 11.39 -15.52
N VAL A 90 -16.69 11.07 -14.31
CA VAL A 90 -17.10 11.77 -13.07
C VAL A 90 -16.37 13.11 -12.95
N LEU A 91 -17.09 14.14 -12.53
CA LEU A 91 -16.51 15.45 -12.22
C LEU A 91 -16.24 15.56 -10.71
N LEU A 92 -14.98 15.83 -10.38
CA LEU A 92 -14.46 15.97 -9.03
C LEU A 92 -14.18 17.44 -8.77
N VAL A 93 -14.93 18.06 -7.86
CA VAL A 93 -14.73 19.46 -7.46
C VAL A 93 -13.94 19.51 -6.17
N SER A 94 -12.82 20.20 -6.18
CA SER A 94 -11.95 20.39 -5.02
C SER A 94 -11.85 21.85 -4.59
N GLU A 95 -11.58 22.05 -3.30
CA GLU A 95 -11.12 23.32 -2.73
C GLU A 95 -9.74 23.09 -2.09
N GLY A 96 -8.69 23.59 -2.75
CA GLY A 96 -7.32 23.15 -2.48
C GLY A 96 -7.18 21.63 -2.60
N GLU A 97 -6.69 20.96 -1.54
CA GLU A 97 -6.52 19.50 -1.49
C GLU A 97 -7.79 18.73 -1.06
N LYS A 98 -8.90 19.42 -0.78
CA LYS A 98 -10.14 18.78 -0.28
C LYS A 98 -11.13 18.54 -1.41
N LEU A 99 -11.59 17.31 -1.57
CA LEU A 99 -12.75 16.99 -2.41
C LEU A 99 -14.03 17.48 -1.73
N VAL A 100 -14.78 18.38 -2.38
CA VAL A 100 -15.96 19.04 -1.78
C VAL A 100 -17.27 18.69 -2.48
N TYR A 101 -17.22 18.28 -3.75
CA TYR A 101 -18.40 17.82 -4.48
C TYR A 101 -18.02 16.83 -5.58
N VAL A 102 -18.92 15.88 -5.85
CA VAL A 102 -18.76 14.85 -6.87
C VAL A 102 -20.03 14.81 -7.72
N HIS A 103 -19.88 14.99 -9.04
CA HIS A 103 -20.96 14.81 -9.98
C HIS A 103 -20.76 13.52 -10.78
N VAL A 104 -21.69 12.58 -10.61
CA VAL A 104 -21.71 11.31 -11.34
C VAL A 104 -22.73 11.42 -12.49
N PRO A 105 -22.37 11.01 -13.72
CA PRO A 105 -23.31 10.94 -14.85
C PRO A 105 -24.58 10.14 -14.53
N LYS A 106 -25.70 10.44 -15.21
CA LYS A 106 -27.00 9.79 -14.96
C LYS A 106 -26.97 8.27 -15.17
N GLU A 107 -26.27 7.83 -16.21
CA GLU A 107 -25.98 6.43 -16.52
C GLU A 107 -25.06 5.74 -15.48
N GLY A 108 -24.49 6.50 -14.56
CA GLY A 108 -23.52 6.03 -13.58
C GLY A 108 -22.13 5.83 -14.18
N VAL A 109 -21.20 5.38 -13.34
CA VAL A 109 -19.88 4.91 -13.76
C VAL A 109 -19.63 3.56 -13.09
N ALA A 110 -18.89 2.68 -13.77
CA ALA A 110 -18.44 1.45 -13.13
C ALA A 110 -17.52 1.80 -11.97
N MET A 111 -17.88 1.32 -10.77
CA MET A 111 -17.11 1.59 -9.55
C MET A 111 -15.65 1.13 -9.67
N GLU A 112 -15.42 0.04 -10.40
CA GLU A 112 -14.09 -0.55 -10.62
C GLU A 112 -13.21 0.34 -11.51
N ASP A 113 -13.79 0.97 -12.52
CA ASP A 113 -13.09 1.89 -13.41
C ASP A 113 -12.77 3.20 -12.68
N PHE A 114 -13.70 3.69 -11.86
CA PHE A 114 -13.60 4.99 -11.20
C PHE A 114 -12.72 5.00 -9.94
N LEU A 115 -12.82 3.97 -9.08
CA LEU A 115 -11.97 3.86 -7.88
C LEU A 115 -10.63 3.18 -8.16
N GLY A 116 -10.47 2.58 -9.35
CA GLY A 116 -9.31 1.77 -9.68
C GLY A 116 -9.32 0.48 -8.87
N SER A 117 -10.09 -0.51 -9.31
CA SER A 117 -10.40 -1.74 -8.57
C SER A 117 -11.06 -1.46 -7.21
N LYS A 118 -11.86 -2.39 -6.71
CA LYS A 118 -12.30 -2.32 -5.32
C LYS A 118 -11.04 -2.18 -4.44
N SER A 119 -11.19 -1.51 -3.31
CA SER A 119 -10.51 -1.86 -2.05
C SER A 119 -10.81 -3.31 -1.64
N GLN A 120 -10.72 -4.26 -2.57
CA GLN A 120 -10.32 -5.62 -2.27
C GLN A 120 -8.81 -5.50 -2.15
N SER A 121 -8.35 -5.63 -0.92
CA SER A 121 -6.99 -6.07 -0.70
C SER A 121 -6.68 -7.17 -1.73
N THR A 122 -5.58 -7.00 -2.47
CA THR A 122 -5.20 -7.92 -3.54
C THR A 122 -5.05 -9.34 -2.97
N PHE A 123 -4.56 -9.45 -1.74
CA PHE A 123 -4.79 -10.60 -0.88
C PHE A 123 -6.20 -10.49 -0.30
N GLY A 124 -7.08 -11.49 -0.37
CA GLY A 124 -8.41 -11.40 0.27
C GLY A 124 -8.35 -10.93 1.74
N ASP A 125 -9.48 -10.63 2.37
CA ASP A 125 -9.55 -9.99 3.71
C ASP A 125 -8.64 -10.62 4.79
N VAL A 126 -8.30 -11.90 4.62
CA VAL A 126 -7.38 -12.67 5.48
C VAL A 126 -6.26 -13.32 4.65
N LEU A 127 -5.02 -13.13 5.07
CA LEU A 127 -3.82 -13.82 4.59
C LEU A 127 -3.27 -14.76 5.66
N LEU A 128 -3.15 -16.04 5.34
CA LEU A 128 -2.49 -17.03 6.19
C LEU A 128 -0.99 -17.00 5.94
N ILE A 129 -0.20 -16.78 7.00
CA ILE A 129 1.26 -16.88 6.95
C ILE A 129 1.71 -18.21 7.55
N ALA A 130 2.46 -18.99 6.78
CA ALA A 130 2.97 -20.30 7.17
C ALA A 130 4.16 -20.20 8.16
N THR A 131 3.95 -19.57 9.32
CA THR A 131 4.96 -19.44 10.37
C THR A 131 4.33 -19.64 11.75
N ARG A 132 5.09 -20.24 12.66
CA ARG A 132 4.79 -20.26 14.11
C ARG A 132 5.60 -19.21 14.88
N ASN A 133 6.52 -18.51 14.21
CA ASN A 133 7.37 -17.49 14.82
C ASN A 133 6.58 -16.18 15.01
N GLU A 134 6.32 -15.82 16.26
CA GLU A 134 5.58 -14.61 16.61
C GLU A 134 6.34 -13.31 16.28
N GLY A 135 7.68 -13.33 16.26
CA GLY A 135 8.49 -12.20 15.80
C GLY A 135 8.22 -11.87 14.33
N LYS A 136 8.28 -12.88 13.46
CA LYS A 136 7.90 -12.76 12.03
C LYS A 136 6.44 -12.32 11.89
N THR A 137 5.54 -12.92 12.66
CA THR A 137 4.11 -12.62 12.59
C THR A 137 3.82 -11.15 12.95
N LYS A 138 4.47 -10.60 13.99
CA LYS A 138 4.33 -9.19 14.37
C LYS A 138 4.75 -8.25 13.25
N GLU A 139 5.87 -8.53 12.58
CA GLU A 139 6.33 -7.72 11.45
C GLU A 139 5.33 -7.74 10.29
N PHE A 140 4.85 -8.93 9.91
CA PHE A 140 3.88 -9.05 8.82
C PHE A 140 2.53 -8.43 9.16
N ARG A 141 2.00 -8.61 10.39
CA ARG A 141 0.78 -7.92 10.85
C ARG A 141 0.90 -6.40 10.68
N LYS A 142 2.08 -5.84 10.98
CA LYS A 142 2.32 -4.40 10.81
C LYS A 142 2.45 -3.97 9.35
N LEU A 143 3.07 -4.79 8.50
CA LEU A 143 3.22 -4.52 7.07
C LEU A 143 1.86 -4.61 6.33
N PHE A 144 1.17 -5.73 6.47
CA PHE A 144 -0.11 -6.01 5.80
C PHE A 144 -1.29 -5.28 6.44
N GLY A 145 -1.25 -4.98 7.74
CA GLY A 145 -2.29 -4.18 8.40
C GLY A 145 -2.40 -2.76 7.84
N LYS A 146 -1.29 -2.16 7.36
CA LYS A 146 -1.32 -0.87 6.64
C LYS A 146 -2.08 -0.95 5.30
N LEU A 147 -2.24 -2.15 4.76
CA LEU A 147 -2.94 -2.45 3.52
C LEU A 147 -4.37 -2.93 3.76
N GLY A 148 -4.85 -2.95 5.02
CA GLY A 148 -6.17 -3.45 5.38
C GLY A 148 -6.30 -4.98 5.37
N ILE A 149 -5.19 -5.72 5.30
CA ILE A 149 -5.19 -7.20 5.26
C ILE A 149 -5.03 -7.75 6.68
N THR A 150 -5.92 -8.67 7.07
CA THR A 150 -5.81 -9.41 8.32
C THR A 150 -4.82 -10.56 8.17
N VAL A 151 -3.93 -10.75 9.15
CA VAL A 151 -2.90 -11.80 9.12
C VAL A 151 -3.19 -12.88 10.16
N GLU A 152 -3.41 -14.10 9.68
CA GLU A 152 -3.42 -15.35 10.47
C GLU A 152 -2.05 -16.03 10.40
N ASN A 153 -1.74 -16.88 11.38
CA ASN A 153 -0.52 -17.68 11.35
C ASN A 153 -0.80 -19.15 11.74
N LEU A 154 0.23 -20.01 11.72
CA LEU A 154 0.03 -21.44 12.01
C LEU A 154 -0.34 -21.72 13.47
N ASN A 155 -0.20 -20.76 14.39
CA ASN A 155 -0.65 -20.93 15.78
C ASN A 155 -2.18 -20.91 15.89
N ASP A 156 -2.88 -20.35 14.90
CA ASP A 156 -4.35 -20.41 14.77
C ASP A 156 -4.83 -21.80 14.27
N TYR A 157 -3.91 -22.65 13.81
CA TYR A 157 -4.16 -23.97 13.23
C TYR A 157 -3.29 -25.05 13.91
N PRO A 158 -3.58 -25.40 15.17
CA PRO A 158 -2.75 -26.33 15.95
C PRO A 158 -2.72 -27.75 15.36
N ASP A 159 -3.76 -28.14 14.62
CA ASP A 159 -3.88 -29.48 14.01
C ASP A 159 -3.07 -29.65 12.72
N LEU A 160 -2.53 -28.55 12.16
CA LEU A 160 -1.68 -28.64 10.96
C LEU A 160 -0.31 -29.23 11.32
N PRO A 161 0.20 -30.17 10.51
CA PRO A 161 1.49 -30.79 10.74
C PRO A 161 2.63 -29.77 10.61
N GLU A 162 3.73 -30.03 11.29
CA GLU A 162 4.97 -29.29 11.07
C GLU A 162 5.59 -29.72 9.73
N VAL A 163 5.86 -28.75 8.86
CA VAL A 163 6.50 -29.01 7.57
C VAL A 163 8.01 -28.97 7.76
N ALA A 164 8.67 -30.10 7.57
CA ALA A 164 10.12 -30.20 7.68
C ALA A 164 10.83 -29.37 6.59
N GLU A 165 11.76 -28.51 7.01
CA GLU A 165 12.61 -27.73 6.11
C GLU A 165 13.78 -28.59 5.61
N THR A 166 13.55 -29.33 4.54
CA THR A 166 14.56 -30.22 3.93
C THR A 166 15.33 -29.57 2.76
N GLY A 167 14.97 -28.35 2.40
CA GLY A 167 15.61 -27.60 1.33
C GLY A 167 17.01 -27.13 1.69
N THR A 168 17.81 -26.88 0.66
CA THR A 168 19.16 -26.32 0.76
C THR A 168 19.20 -24.82 0.48
N THR A 169 18.10 -24.26 -0.03
CA THR A 169 17.93 -22.83 -0.28
C THR A 169 16.72 -22.26 0.47
N PHE A 170 16.69 -20.93 0.64
CA PHE A 170 15.55 -20.23 1.24
C PHE A 170 14.28 -20.42 0.41
N GLU A 171 14.38 -20.34 -0.92
CA GLU A 171 13.24 -20.58 -1.81
C GLU A 171 12.67 -21.99 -1.66
N GLU A 172 13.51 -23.03 -1.64
CA GLU A 172 13.05 -24.43 -1.51
C GLU A 172 12.25 -24.63 -0.23
N ASN A 173 12.73 -24.11 0.90
CA ASN A 173 12.05 -24.19 2.19
C ASN A 173 10.75 -23.38 2.21
N ALA A 174 10.80 -22.13 1.74
CA ALA A 174 9.64 -21.26 1.71
C ALA A 174 8.53 -21.83 0.82
N ARG A 175 8.89 -22.33 -0.36
CA ARG A 175 7.97 -22.93 -1.34
C ARG A 175 7.34 -24.21 -0.82
N LEU A 176 8.15 -25.15 -0.33
CA LEU A 176 7.66 -26.41 0.24
C LEU A 176 6.61 -26.15 1.32
N LYS A 177 6.88 -25.18 2.20
CA LYS A 177 5.98 -24.80 3.29
C LYS A 177 4.72 -24.09 2.79
N ALA A 178 4.83 -23.16 1.84
CA ALA A 178 3.69 -22.46 1.25
C ALA A 178 2.73 -23.43 0.55
N GLU A 179 3.26 -24.26 -0.33
CA GLU A 179 2.48 -25.20 -1.16
C GLU A 179 1.81 -26.27 -0.29
N THR A 180 2.54 -26.87 0.65
CA THR A 180 2.00 -27.89 1.56
C THR A 180 0.85 -27.34 2.41
N ILE A 181 1.02 -26.17 3.02
CA ILE A 181 -0.03 -25.57 3.86
C ILE A 181 -1.21 -25.09 2.99
N SER A 182 -0.95 -24.58 1.79
CA SER A 182 -2.01 -24.17 0.85
C SER A 182 -2.86 -25.36 0.43
N GLU A 183 -2.24 -26.51 0.12
CA GLU A 183 -2.94 -27.74 -0.23
C GLU A 183 -3.78 -28.27 0.93
N LEU A 184 -3.23 -28.30 2.15
CA LEU A 184 -3.94 -28.79 3.33
C LEU A 184 -5.12 -27.92 3.75
N THR A 185 -5.01 -26.60 3.57
CA THR A 185 -6.02 -25.64 4.04
C THR A 185 -7.00 -25.21 2.95
N GLY A 186 -6.65 -25.41 1.68
CA GLY A 186 -7.36 -24.83 0.53
C GLY A 186 -7.28 -23.30 0.46
N LYS A 187 -6.39 -22.67 1.22
CA LYS A 187 -6.25 -21.21 1.30
C LYS A 187 -5.04 -20.72 0.51
N MET A 188 -5.05 -19.44 0.16
CA MET A 188 -3.83 -18.76 -0.25
C MET A 188 -2.93 -18.54 0.97
N VAL A 189 -1.66 -18.90 0.83
CA VAL A 189 -0.69 -18.93 1.91
C VAL A 189 0.55 -18.15 1.50
N LEU A 190 1.03 -17.30 2.39
CA LEU A 190 2.35 -16.68 2.30
C LEU A 190 3.32 -17.44 3.21
N SER A 191 4.47 -17.84 2.70
CA SER A 191 5.57 -18.38 3.49
C SER A 191 6.78 -17.46 3.41
N ASP A 192 7.53 -17.40 4.50
CA ASP A 192 8.80 -16.68 4.63
C ASP A 192 9.86 -17.66 5.12
N ASP A 193 10.91 -17.85 4.32
CA ASP A 193 12.18 -18.36 4.82
C ASP A 193 13.22 -17.25 4.79
N SER A 194 13.86 -17.02 5.94
CA SER A 194 14.73 -15.88 6.13
C SER A 194 15.88 -16.21 7.06
N GLY A 195 17.02 -15.58 6.82
CA GLY A 195 18.25 -15.86 7.55
C GLY A 195 19.32 -14.80 7.35
N LEU A 196 20.34 -14.87 8.20
CA LEU A 196 21.52 -14.04 8.14
C LEU A 196 22.59 -14.76 7.31
N LYS A 197 23.15 -14.07 6.32
CA LYS A 197 24.35 -14.50 5.60
C LYS A 197 25.50 -13.61 6.05
N VAL A 198 26.66 -14.20 6.35
CA VAL A 198 27.87 -13.44 6.70
C VAL A 198 28.97 -13.82 5.73
N ASP A 199 29.51 -12.83 5.01
CA ASP A 199 30.34 -13.07 3.84
C ASP A 199 31.62 -13.84 4.18
N ILE A 200 32.30 -13.45 5.27
CA ILE A 200 33.55 -14.10 5.69
C ILE A 200 33.34 -15.54 6.19
N LEU A 201 32.12 -15.89 6.59
CA LEU A 201 31.73 -17.24 6.97
C LEU A 201 31.19 -18.05 5.78
N GLY A 202 31.39 -17.56 4.55
CA GLY A 202 30.88 -18.21 3.34
C GLY A 202 29.35 -18.23 3.25
N GLY A 203 28.69 -17.24 3.86
CA GLY A 203 27.22 -17.13 3.88
C GLY A 203 26.54 -17.85 5.05
N LEU A 204 27.29 -18.49 5.95
CA LEU A 204 26.74 -18.97 7.22
C LEU A 204 26.34 -17.78 8.12
N PRO A 205 25.31 -17.90 8.97
CA PRO A 205 24.47 -19.09 9.23
C PRO A 205 23.53 -19.53 8.10
N GLY A 206 23.17 -18.67 7.15
CA GLY A 206 22.32 -19.02 6.01
C GLY A 206 20.97 -19.62 6.41
N VAL A 207 20.55 -20.69 5.73
CA VAL A 207 19.30 -21.43 6.03
C VAL A 207 19.29 -22.06 7.43
N TRP A 208 20.44 -22.15 8.10
CA TRP A 208 20.55 -22.65 9.47
C TRP A 208 20.44 -21.56 10.54
N SER A 209 20.06 -20.34 10.16
CA SER A 209 20.00 -19.18 11.07
C SER A 209 19.24 -19.43 12.38
N ALA A 210 18.09 -20.11 12.34
CA ALA A 210 17.33 -20.39 13.56
C ALA A 210 18.01 -21.43 14.47
N ARG A 211 18.86 -22.28 13.90
CA ARG A 211 19.48 -23.45 14.54
C ARG A 211 21.00 -23.41 14.49
N PHE A 212 21.58 -22.21 14.44
CA PHE A 212 23.01 -22.04 14.21
C PHE A 212 23.84 -22.64 15.34
N ALA A 213 23.41 -22.44 16.59
CA ALA A 213 24.04 -23.03 17.78
C ALA A 213 23.56 -24.46 18.10
N GLY A 214 22.55 -24.97 17.38
CA GLY A 214 21.97 -26.30 17.56
C GLY A 214 20.46 -26.32 17.26
N PRO A 215 19.82 -27.50 17.23
CA PRO A 215 18.40 -27.66 16.89
C PRO A 215 17.44 -26.83 17.76
N ASP A 216 17.73 -26.70 19.05
CA ASP A 216 16.89 -25.99 20.04
C ASP A 216 17.50 -24.64 20.47
N ALA A 217 18.35 -24.06 19.62
CA ALA A 217 19.08 -22.85 19.97
C ALA A 217 18.16 -21.64 20.16
N THR A 218 18.40 -20.90 21.23
CA THR A 218 17.81 -19.59 21.46
C THR A 218 18.51 -18.51 20.64
N ASP A 219 17.86 -17.37 20.46
CA ASP A 219 18.46 -16.18 19.81
C ASP A 219 19.78 -15.77 20.48
N ALA A 220 19.86 -15.86 21.81
CA ALA A 220 21.06 -15.53 22.57
C ALA A 220 22.22 -16.51 22.30
N GLU A 221 21.94 -17.82 22.20
CA GLU A 221 22.96 -18.83 21.89
C GLU A 221 23.44 -18.70 20.43
N ASN A 222 22.51 -18.45 19.50
CA ASN A 222 22.82 -18.17 18.11
C ASN A 222 23.72 -16.93 17.97
N ASN A 223 23.40 -15.85 18.70
CA ASN A 223 24.21 -14.63 18.76
C ASN A 223 25.59 -14.87 19.37
N ALA A 224 25.67 -15.62 20.47
CA ALA A 224 26.94 -15.96 21.12
C ALA A 224 27.86 -16.78 20.19
N LYS A 225 27.29 -17.78 19.49
CA LYS A 225 28.04 -18.56 18.50
C LYS A 225 28.50 -17.68 17.34
N LEU A 226 27.65 -16.81 16.81
CA LEU A 226 28.05 -15.89 15.74
C LEU A 226 29.23 -15.01 16.13
N LEU A 227 29.19 -14.43 17.33
CA LEU A 227 30.31 -13.64 17.86
C LEU A 227 31.58 -14.48 18.04
N HIS A 228 31.45 -15.73 18.47
CA HIS A 228 32.57 -16.65 18.62
C HIS A 228 33.26 -16.95 17.26
N GLU A 229 32.48 -17.30 16.23
CA GLU A 229 33.01 -17.56 14.87
C GLU A 229 33.71 -16.33 14.28
N LEU A 230 33.26 -15.13 14.67
CA LEU A 230 33.81 -13.87 14.21
C LEU A 230 34.86 -13.26 15.17
N ALA A 231 35.30 -13.98 16.21
CA ALA A 231 36.18 -13.43 17.24
C ALA A 231 37.56 -13.01 16.69
N MET A 232 38.05 -13.73 15.67
CA MET A 232 39.34 -13.44 15.02
C MET A 232 39.22 -12.47 13.83
N VAL A 233 38.02 -12.02 13.50
CA VAL A 233 37.78 -11.03 12.44
C VAL A 233 37.93 -9.63 13.04
N LEU A 234 39.16 -9.13 13.00
CA LEU A 234 39.53 -7.84 13.60
C LEU A 234 39.14 -6.64 12.74
N ASP A 235 39.11 -6.78 11.42
CA ASP A 235 38.73 -5.69 10.51
C ASP A 235 37.20 -5.61 10.41
N ASP A 236 36.60 -4.47 10.75
CA ASP A 236 35.14 -4.31 10.73
C ASP A 236 34.56 -4.45 9.31
N ASP A 237 35.30 -3.99 8.28
CA ASP A 237 34.88 -4.13 6.88
C ASP A 237 34.79 -5.60 6.41
N LYS A 238 35.43 -6.53 7.10
CA LYS A 238 35.34 -7.98 6.82
C LYS A 238 34.17 -8.66 7.53
N ARG A 239 33.38 -7.92 8.31
CA ARG A 239 32.20 -8.42 9.01
C ARG A 239 30.91 -8.12 8.24
N SER A 240 31.01 -7.93 6.92
CA SER A 240 29.86 -7.69 6.06
C SER A 240 28.88 -8.87 6.11
N ALA A 241 27.60 -8.52 6.15
CA ALA A 241 26.51 -9.46 6.29
C ALA A 241 25.24 -8.91 5.67
N GLN A 242 24.30 -9.80 5.42
CA GLN A 242 23.03 -9.46 4.82
C GLN A 242 21.95 -10.35 5.43
N PHE A 243 20.85 -9.72 5.82
CA PHE A 243 19.63 -10.48 6.02
C PHE A 243 18.99 -10.75 4.67
N HIS A 244 18.58 -11.98 4.46
CA HIS A 244 17.87 -12.42 3.27
C HIS A 244 16.48 -12.92 3.65
N THR A 245 15.49 -12.67 2.81
CA THR A 245 14.19 -13.37 2.84
C THR A 245 13.79 -13.79 1.43
N THR A 246 13.22 -14.98 1.36
CA THR A 246 12.41 -15.43 0.24
C THR A 246 10.96 -15.53 0.71
N LEU A 247 10.09 -14.77 0.06
CA LEU A 247 8.65 -14.85 0.23
C LEU A 247 8.05 -15.69 -0.90
N VAL A 248 7.23 -16.67 -0.53
CA VAL A 248 6.49 -17.49 -1.49
C VAL A 248 5.00 -17.41 -1.21
N VAL A 249 4.22 -17.02 -2.22
CA VAL A 249 2.75 -17.09 -2.18
C VAL A 249 2.31 -18.31 -2.98
N ALA A 250 1.58 -19.21 -2.33
CA ALA A 250 0.95 -20.37 -2.94
C ALA A 250 -0.57 -20.25 -2.84
N ALA A 251 -1.28 -20.75 -3.84
CA ALA A 251 -2.72 -20.89 -3.84
C ALA A 251 -3.12 -22.19 -4.59
N PRO A 252 -4.24 -22.83 -4.22
CA PRO A 252 -4.66 -24.07 -4.87
C PRO A 252 -4.82 -23.90 -6.39
N GLY A 253 -4.20 -24.82 -7.15
CA GLY A 253 -4.29 -24.85 -8.61
C GLY A 253 -3.52 -23.73 -9.33
N ARG A 254 -2.55 -23.09 -8.68
CA ARG A 254 -1.71 -22.04 -9.27
C ARG A 254 -0.22 -22.32 -9.02
N ASP A 255 0.62 -21.87 -9.95
CA ASP A 255 2.06 -21.83 -9.71
C ASP A 255 2.39 -20.80 -8.64
N SER A 256 3.29 -21.13 -7.71
CA SER A 256 3.64 -20.24 -6.61
C SER A 256 4.44 -19.02 -7.08
N LEU A 257 4.10 -17.85 -6.54
CA LEU A 257 4.80 -16.59 -6.74
C LEU A 257 5.96 -16.46 -5.77
N VAL A 258 7.14 -16.12 -6.26
CA VAL A 258 8.34 -15.96 -5.44
C VAL A 258 8.91 -14.55 -5.57
N VAL A 259 9.25 -13.93 -4.44
CA VAL A 259 10.04 -12.71 -4.40
C VAL A 259 11.11 -12.79 -3.32
N GLU A 260 12.24 -12.14 -3.56
CA GLU A 260 13.37 -12.12 -2.65
C GLU A 260 13.86 -10.71 -2.39
N ALA A 261 14.41 -10.48 -1.19
CA ALA A 261 15.12 -9.26 -0.88
C ALA A 261 16.23 -9.47 0.13
N ASP A 262 17.26 -8.65 -0.02
CA ASP A 262 18.41 -8.60 0.88
C ASP A 262 18.45 -7.24 1.59
N TRP A 263 18.95 -7.25 2.82
CA TRP A 263 19.23 -6.06 3.60
C TRP A 263 20.68 -6.11 4.03
N GLU A 264 21.51 -5.29 3.39
CA GLU A 264 22.96 -5.24 3.59
C GLU A 264 23.33 -4.51 4.88
N GLY A 265 24.39 -4.99 5.54
CA GLY A 265 24.88 -4.46 6.80
C GLY A 265 26.18 -5.12 7.24
N TYR A 266 26.45 -5.04 8.54
CA TYR A 266 27.65 -5.58 9.16
C TYR A 266 27.31 -6.24 10.49
N ILE A 267 28.13 -7.16 10.96
CA ILE A 267 27.97 -7.75 12.30
C ILE A 267 28.74 -6.92 13.32
N GLY A 268 28.02 -6.41 14.31
CA GLY A 268 28.56 -5.75 15.50
C GLY A 268 29.42 -6.66 16.36
N ARG A 269 30.05 -6.08 17.37
CA ARG A 269 30.94 -6.80 18.32
C ARG A 269 30.24 -7.21 19.61
N GLU A 270 29.15 -6.54 19.92
CA GLU A 270 28.35 -6.73 21.11
C GLU A 270 26.88 -6.47 20.76
N PRO A 271 25.92 -7.13 21.41
CA PRO A 271 24.50 -6.88 21.20
C PRO A 271 24.12 -5.47 21.69
N LYS A 272 23.33 -4.74 20.89
CA LYS A 272 22.75 -3.45 21.27
C LYS A 272 21.28 -3.40 20.89
N GLY A 273 20.49 -2.64 21.64
CA GLY A 273 19.05 -2.50 21.42
C GLY A 273 18.23 -3.65 21.99
N ASP A 274 16.96 -3.36 22.28
CA ASP A 274 16.01 -4.27 22.93
C ASP A 274 14.82 -4.63 22.02
N ASN A 275 14.75 -4.06 20.81
CA ASN A 275 13.68 -4.35 19.85
C ASN A 275 14.04 -5.54 18.95
N GLY A 276 13.04 -6.08 18.26
CA GLY A 276 13.26 -7.11 17.25
C GLY A 276 13.46 -8.52 17.83
N PHE A 277 14.15 -9.38 17.08
CA PHE A 277 14.42 -10.77 17.43
C PHE A 277 15.63 -11.34 16.66
N GLY A 278 16.08 -12.54 17.01
CA GLY A 278 17.17 -13.23 16.33
C GLY A 278 18.48 -12.45 16.40
N TYR A 279 19.07 -12.18 15.23
CA TYR A 279 20.35 -11.48 15.09
C TYR A 279 20.23 -9.95 15.04
N ASP A 280 19.02 -9.39 15.22
CA ASP A 280 18.80 -7.94 15.19
C ASP A 280 19.75 -7.14 16.12
N PRO A 281 20.06 -7.60 17.35
CA PRO A 281 20.98 -6.89 18.24
C PRO A 281 22.43 -6.86 17.76
N LEU A 282 22.80 -7.73 16.81
CA LEU A 282 24.15 -7.78 16.24
C LEU A 282 24.22 -7.21 14.83
N PHE A 283 23.09 -7.01 14.15
CA PHE A 283 23.08 -6.57 12.75
C PHE A 283 23.10 -5.04 12.66
N LEU A 284 24.23 -4.47 12.27
CA LEU A 284 24.41 -3.04 12.02
C LEU A 284 23.84 -2.65 10.66
N VAL A 285 23.02 -1.60 10.66
CA VAL A 285 22.32 -1.11 9.47
C VAL A 285 23.23 -0.14 8.71
N GLY A 286 23.72 -0.58 7.54
CA GLY A 286 24.68 0.19 6.75
C GLY A 286 25.88 0.65 7.59
N LYS A 287 26.26 1.93 7.46
CA LYS A 287 27.33 2.56 8.26
C LYS A 287 26.80 3.49 9.36
N THR A 288 25.54 3.30 9.78
CA THR A 288 24.87 4.22 10.73
C THR A 288 25.36 4.06 12.17
N GLY A 289 26.03 2.94 12.49
CA GLY A 289 26.43 2.58 13.85
C GLY A 289 25.30 2.08 14.74
N LYS A 290 24.06 2.03 14.23
CA LYS A 290 22.89 1.46 14.90
C LYS A 290 22.66 0.02 14.46
N THR A 291 22.26 -0.80 15.41
CA THR A 291 21.78 -2.17 15.18
C THR A 291 20.31 -2.17 14.77
N ALA A 292 19.85 -3.23 14.13
CA ALA A 292 18.43 -3.39 13.78
C ALA A 292 17.52 -3.39 15.03
N ALA A 293 18.02 -3.86 16.17
CA ALA A 293 17.31 -3.85 17.45
C ALA A 293 17.22 -2.45 18.10
N GLU A 294 18.00 -1.48 17.63
CA GLU A 294 17.88 -0.07 18.05
C GLU A 294 16.87 0.72 17.21
N LEU A 295 16.40 0.14 16.10
CA LEU A 295 15.37 0.76 15.27
C LEU A 295 14.00 0.57 15.89
N SER A 296 13.12 1.55 15.69
CA SER A 296 11.68 1.35 15.89
C SER A 296 11.15 0.32 14.88
N SER A 297 10.02 -0.31 15.20
CA SER A 297 9.39 -1.24 14.28
C SER A 297 8.93 -0.57 12.97
N GLU A 298 8.59 0.72 12.99
CA GLU A 298 8.33 1.51 11.78
C GLU A 298 9.58 1.62 10.90
N GLU A 299 10.69 2.13 11.45
CA GLU A 299 11.95 2.31 10.72
C GLU A 299 12.49 0.98 10.17
N LYS A 300 12.40 -0.10 10.96
CA LYS A 300 12.80 -1.44 10.51
C LYS A 300 11.95 -1.91 9.33
N ASN A 301 10.63 -1.75 9.40
CA ASN A 301 9.72 -2.20 8.34
C ASN A 301 9.90 -1.43 7.02
N GLU A 302 10.45 -0.23 7.04
CA GLU A 302 10.67 0.56 5.83
C GLU A 302 11.85 0.08 4.98
N GLN A 303 12.89 -0.46 5.63
CA GLN A 303 14.17 -0.79 4.99
C GLN A 303 14.61 -2.24 5.13
N SER A 304 14.02 -3.02 6.04
CA SER A 304 14.41 -4.43 6.24
C SER A 304 14.15 -5.28 5.00
N HIS A 305 14.83 -6.41 4.93
CA HIS A 305 14.66 -7.45 3.92
C HIS A 305 13.18 -7.85 3.77
N ARG A 306 12.43 -8.07 4.86
CA ARG A 306 10.97 -8.34 4.79
C ARG A 306 10.16 -7.16 4.27
N GLY A 307 10.46 -5.94 4.73
CA GLY A 307 9.81 -4.74 4.21
C GLY A 307 10.00 -4.56 2.70
N GLN A 308 11.22 -4.77 2.23
CA GLN A 308 11.57 -4.72 0.81
C GLN A 308 10.92 -5.86 0.01
N ALA A 309 10.92 -7.09 0.53
CA ALA A 309 10.28 -8.23 -0.12
C ALA A 309 8.76 -8.05 -0.23
N VAL A 310 8.10 -7.51 0.80
CA VAL A 310 6.66 -7.18 0.73
C VAL A 310 6.40 -6.10 -0.30
N LYS A 311 7.24 -5.05 -0.41
CA LYS A 311 7.10 -4.05 -1.48
C LYS A 311 7.16 -4.70 -2.87
N LYS A 312 8.19 -5.52 -3.13
CA LYS A 312 8.30 -6.30 -4.37
C LYS A 312 7.09 -7.20 -4.60
N LEU A 313 6.63 -7.89 -3.56
CA LEU A 313 5.45 -8.75 -3.62
C LEU A 313 4.24 -7.96 -4.11
N MET A 314 3.97 -6.78 -3.52
CA MET A 314 2.83 -5.95 -3.89
C MET A 314 2.90 -5.45 -5.35
N GLU A 315 4.09 -5.28 -5.91
CA GLU A 315 4.26 -4.88 -7.32
C GLU A 315 3.89 -6.01 -8.29
N VAL A 316 4.29 -7.25 -7.99
CA VAL A 316 4.10 -8.39 -8.91
C VAL A 316 2.80 -9.17 -8.65
N PHE A 317 2.24 -9.06 -7.45
CA PHE A 317 1.07 -9.84 -7.04
C PHE A 317 -0.18 -9.62 -7.91
N PRO A 318 -0.55 -8.39 -8.34
CA PRO A 318 -1.73 -8.20 -9.19
C PRO A 318 -1.65 -8.94 -10.53
N ALA A 319 -0.46 -8.98 -11.13
CA ALA A 319 -0.24 -9.73 -12.37
C ALA A 319 -0.37 -11.24 -12.14
N TRP A 320 0.21 -11.75 -11.05
CA TRP A 320 0.08 -13.16 -10.67
C TRP A 320 -1.38 -13.56 -10.34
N GLN A 321 -2.15 -12.66 -9.72
CA GLN A 321 -3.54 -12.90 -9.39
C GLN A 321 -4.43 -12.99 -10.65
N ASN A 322 -4.14 -12.19 -11.67
CA ASN A 322 -4.95 -12.07 -12.89
C ASN A 322 -4.58 -13.07 -13.98
N ASN A 323 -3.39 -13.67 -13.94
CA ASN A 323 -3.03 -14.76 -14.84
C ASN A 323 -3.78 -16.04 -14.42
N GLN A 324 -4.84 -16.37 -15.18
CA GLN A 324 -5.53 -17.66 -15.15
C GLN A 324 -4.92 -18.63 -16.16
#